data_AF-D2QPN2-F1
#
_entry.id   AF-D2QPN2-F1
#
_cell.length_a   1.000
_cell.length_b   1.000
_cell.length_c   1.000
_cell.angle_alpha   90.00
_cell.angle_beta   90.00
_cell.angle_gamma   90.00
#
_symmetry.space_group_name_H-M   'P 1'
#
loop_
_entity.id
_entity.type
_entity.pdbx_description
1 polymer ?
#
loop_
_entity_poly.entity_id
_entity_poly.type
_entity_poly.pdbx_seq_one_letter_code
_entity_poly.pdbx_strand_id
1 'polypeptide(L)'
;MLAPRVLLIDQAFTSGKLLYKYSRRVGWLNSVQLCSHPTETALPDSVDLTIACLPEPCEPIPDDLLNWLRHQPAVILTSAFPEHMYEHLHLRPIAFLTEPIAFNKFQNALQKYINSKS
;
A
#
# COMPACT_ATOMS: atom_id res chain seq x y z
N MET A 1 -3.35 17.56 12.90
CA MET A 1 -3.13 16.13 12.58
C MET A 1 -1.63 15.96 12.33
N LEU A 2 -0.97 15.03 13.01
CA LEU A 2 0.43 14.71 12.70
C LEU A 2 0.51 14.07 11.30
N ALA A 3 1.62 14.27 10.58
CA ALA A 3 1.82 13.63 9.29
C ALA A 3 1.90 12.11 9.48
N PRO A 4 1.17 11.30 8.69
CA PRO A 4 1.13 9.86 8.89
C PRO A 4 2.47 9.20 8.51
N ARG A 5 2.84 8.17 9.26
CA ARG A 5 3.91 7.24 8.92
C ARG A 5 3.43 6.32 7.82
N VAL A 6 4.02 6.44 6.63
CA VAL A 6 3.65 5.64 5.47
C VAL A 6 4.72 4.63 5.15
N LEU A 7 4.32 3.37 5.03
CA LEU A 7 5.15 2.31 4.48
C LEU A 7 4.66 1.99 3.07
N LEU A 8 5.55 2.08 2.10
CA LEU A 8 5.32 1.62 0.74
C LEU A 8 6.07 0.30 0.53
N ILE A 9 5.32 -0.76 0.27
CA ILE A 9 5.86 -2.09 -0.01
C ILE A 9 5.70 -2.35 -1.50
N ASP A 10 6.79 -2.64 -2.20
CA ASP A 10 6.76 -2.91 -3.64
C ASP A 10 7.50 -4.22 -3.96
N GLN A 11 6.80 -5.35 -3.78
CA GLN A 11 7.37 -6.67 -4.07
C GLN A 11 7.58 -6.90 -5.57
N ALA A 12 6.66 -6.39 -6.37
CA ALA A 12 6.63 -6.59 -7.81
C ALA A 12 7.57 -5.62 -8.57
N PHE A 13 8.13 -4.62 -7.89
CA PHE A 13 8.90 -3.52 -8.48
C PHE A 13 8.15 -2.76 -9.59
N THR A 14 6.81 -2.82 -9.59
CA THR A 14 5.97 -2.31 -10.68
C THR A 14 5.71 -0.82 -10.54
N SER A 15 5.35 -0.39 -9.32
CA SER A 15 4.76 0.93 -9.09
C SER A 15 5.38 1.75 -7.99
N GLY A 16 6.33 1.21 -7.21
CA GLY A 16 6.84 1.86 -6.01
C GLY A 16 7.54 3.18 -6.30
N LYS A 17 8.30 3.28 -7.40
CA LYS A 17 8.91 4.56 -7.83
C LYS A 17 7.86 5.60 -8.21
N LEU A 18 6.79 5.20 -8.88
CA LEU A 18 5.70 6.10 -9.30
C LEU A 18 4.94 6.61 -8.07
N LEU A 19 4.54 5.70 -7.19
CA LEU A 19 3.81 6.01 -5.97
C LEU A 19 4.64 6.83 -4.98
N TYR A 20 5.95 6.57 -4.90
CA TYR A 20 6.86 7.43 -4.15
C TYR A 20 6.92 8.85 -4.75
N LYS A 21 6.97 9.00 -6.08
CA LYS A 21 6.87 10.34 -6.71
C LYS A 21 5.53 11.01 -6.40
N TYR A 22 4.43 10.26 -6.41
CA TYR A 22 3.10 10.77 -6.11
C TYR A 22 2.99 11.21 -4.65
N SER A 23 3.54 10.45 -3.70
CA SER A 23 3.52 10.82 -2.28
C SER A 23 4.28 12.12 -2.02
N ARG A 24 5.43 12.32 -2.68
CA ARG A 24 6.18 13.59 -2.62
C ARG A 24 5.40 14.77 -3.20
N ARG A 25 4.59 14.54 -4.23
CA ARG A 25 3.75 15.59 -4.86
C ARG A 25 2.59 16.04 -3.98
N VAL A 26 2.06 15.15 -3.14
CA VAL A 26 0.91 15.44 -2.25
C VAL A 26 1.29 16.33 -1.06
N GLY A 27 2.57 16.36 -0.67
CA GLY A 27 3.13 17.38 0.22
C GLY A 27 2.84 17.20 1.72
N TRP A 28 1.88 16.37 2.12
CA TRP A 28 1.60 16.05 3.53
C TRP A 28 1.99 14.62 3.95
N LEU A 29 2.44 13.80 2.99
CA LEU A 29 3.05 12.50 3.22
C LEU A 29 4.56 12.67 3.44
N ASN A 30 4.94 13.17 4.61
CA ASN A 30 6.32 13.60 4.89
C ASN A 30 7.29 12.43 5.16
N SER A 31 6.78 11.27 5.58
CA SER A 31 7.56 10.08 5.87
C SER A 31 7.02 8.90 5.08
N VAL A 32 7.66 8.60 3.94
CA VAL A 32 7.38 7.41 3.13
C VAL A 32 8.63 6.54 3.10
N GLN A 33 8.56 5.36 3.69
CA GLN A 33 9.61 4.34 3.62
C GLN A 33 9.29 3.38 2.47
N LEU A 34 10.30 3.04 1.66
CA LEU A 34 10.18 2.04 0.61
C LEU A 34 10.76 0.72 1.13
N CYS A 35 9.98 -0.35 1.09
CA CYS A 35 10.39 -1.70 1.44
C CYS A 35 10.20 -2.61 0.22
N SER A 36 11.31 -3.14 -0.29
CA SER A 36 11.31 -4.05 -1.44
C SER A 36 11.17 -5.51 -1.03
N HIS A 37 11.49 -5.86 0.22
CA HIS A 37 11.43 -7.22 0.73
C HIS A 37 11.18 -7.26 2.26
N PRO A 38 9.93 -7.45 2.71
CA PRO A 38 9.55 -7.39 4.11
C PRO A 38 9.96 -8.64 4.90
N THR A 39 10.46 -9.68 4.24
CA THR A 39 11.04 -10.87 4.88
C THR A 39 12.49 -10.65 5.30
N GLU A 40 13.22 -9.74 4.65
CA GLU A 40 14.63 -9.42 4.97
C GLU A 40 14.78 -8.27 5.98
N THR A 41 13.74 -7.45 6.14
CA THR A 41 13.75 -6.29 7.03
C THR A 41 12.58 -6.35 7.98
N ALA A 42 12.83 -6.13 9.28
CA ALA A 42 11.77 -6.10 10.26
C ALA A 42 10.70 -5.08 9.86
N LEU A 43 9.46 -5.55 9.71
CA LEU A 43 8.32 -4.68 9.44
C LEU A 43 8.16 -3.72 10.62
N PRO A 44 8.00 -2.42 10.38
CA PRO A 44 7.91 -1.44 11.45
C PRO A 44 6.67 -1.65 12.33
N ASP A 45 6.84 -1.48 13.64
CA ASP A 45 5.78 -1.66 14.64
C ASP A 45 4.67 -0.61 14.58
N SER A 46 4.91 0.55 13.95
CA SER A 46 3.94 1.65 13.87
C SER A 46 3.91 2.31 12.50
N VAL A 47 2.87 1.98 11.73
CA VAL A 47 2.55 2.54 10.42
C VAL A 47 1.09 2.99 10.44
N ASP A 48 0.83 4.22 10.00
CA ASP A 48 -0.53 4.76 9.96
C ASP A 48 -1.25 4.39 8.65
N LEU A 49 -0.48 4.25 7.57
CA LEU A 49 -0.93 3.87 6.24
C LEU A 49 0.10 2.99 5.54
N THR A 50 -0.33 1.82 5.08
CA THR A 50 0.46 0.96 4.19
C THR A 50 -0.04 1.08 2.76
N ILE A 51 0.88 1.21 1.82
CA ILE A 51 0.61 1.08 0.38
C ILE A 51 1.39 -0.14 -0.11
N ALA A 52 0.70 -1.21 -0.48
CA ALA A 52 1.35 -2.47 -0.89
C ALA A 52 1.05 -2.80 -2.35
N CYS A 53 2.11 -2.93 -3.15
CA CYS A 53 2.05 -3.51 -4.49
C CYS A 53 2.02 -5.02 -4.37
N LEU A 54 0.88 -5.60 -4.76
CA LEU A 54 0.70 -7.03 -4.81
C LEU A 54 1.44 -7.59 -6.03
N PRO A 55 2.08 -8.76 -5.89
CA PRO A 55 2.61 -9.50 -7.02
C PRO A 55 1.49 -10.08 -7.88
N GLU A 56 1.85 -10.83 -8.92
CA GLU A 56 0.84 -11.55 -9.72
C GLU A 56 -0.03 -12.46 -8.82
N PRO A 57 -1.31 -12.69 -9.14
CA PRO A 57 -2.21 -13.48 -8.28
C PRO A 57 -1.75 -14.92 -8.01
N CYS A 58 -0.91 -15.48 -8.89
CA CYS A 58 -0.34 -16.81 -8.73
C CYS A 58 0.98 -16.84 -7.95
N GLU A 59 1.59 -15.68 -7.69
CA GLU A 59 2.84 -15.59 -6.94
C GLU A 59 2.57 -15.63 -5.43
N PRO A 60 3.33 -16.44 -4.69
CA PRO A 60 3.13 -16.56 -3.25
C PRO A 60 3.52 -15.25 -2.55
N ILE A 61 2.65 -14.80 -1.64
CA ILE A 61 2.95 -13.73 -0.70
C ILE A 61 3.30 -14.38 0.64
N PRO A 62 4.43 -14.01 1.30
CA PRO A 62 4.79 -14.58 2.59
C PRO A 62 3.67 -14.44 3.63
N ASP A 63 3.39 -15.51 4.38
CA ASP A 63 2.31 -15.54 5.37
C ASP A 63 2.48 -14.46 6.44
N ASP A 64 3.71 -14.20 6.88
CA ASP A 64 4.01 -13.15 7.85
C ASP A 64 3.63 -11.76 7.32
N LEU A 65 3.89 -11.50 6.04
CA LEU A 65 3.49 -10.25 5.39
C LEU A 65 1.97 -10.16 5.28
N LEU A 66 1.30 -11.22 4.85
CA LEU A 66 -0.17 -11.25 4.76
C LEU A 66 -0.81 -11.03 6.12
N ASN A 67 -0.33 -11.72 7.15
CA ASN A 67 -0.80 -11.57 8.52
C ASN A 67 -0.54 -10.15 9.02
N TRP A 68 0.63 -9.58 8.76
CA TRP A 68 0.93 -8.21 9.14
C TRP A 68 0.01 -7.19 8.43
N LEU A 69 -0.21 -7.34 7.11
CA LEU A 69 -1.10 -6.49 6.32
C LEU A 69 -2.55 -6.51 6.85
N ARG A 70 -3.03 -7.68 7.30
CA ARG A 70 -4.38 -7.82 7.88
C ARG A 70 -4.56 -7.04 9.19
N HIS A 71 -3.47 -6.78 9.92
CA HIS A 71 -3.49 -6.05 11.20
C HIS A 71 -3.17 -4.56 11.04
N GLN A 72 -2.85 -4.09 9.84
CA GLN A 72 -2.54 -2.67 9.63
C GLN A 72 -3.78 -1.79 9.78
N PRO A 73 -3.62 -0.58 10.33
CA PRO A 73 -4.75 0.32 10.58
C PRO A 73 -5.37 0.88 9.30
N ALA A 74 -4.62 0.93 8.20
CA ALA A 74 -5.13 1.28 6.88
C ALA A 74 -4.21 0.73 5.78
N VAL A 75 -4.80 0.10 4.76
CA VAL A 75 -4.06 -0.48 3.63
C VAL A 75 -4.65 0.00 2.30
N ILE A 76 -3.81 0.55 1.44
CA ILE A 76 -4.09 0.74 0.01
C ILE A 76 -3.34 -0.37 -0.73
N LEU A 77 -4.06 -1.13 -1.56
CA LEU A 77 -3.46 -2.15 -2.40
C LEU A 77 -3.33 -1.64 -3.83
N THR A 78 -2.30 -2.09 -4.53
CA THR A 78 -2.12 -1.84 -5.96
C THR A 78 -1.65 -3.10 -6.67
N SER A 79 -2.06 -3.25 -7.94
CA SER A 79 -1.64 -4.37 -8.79
C SER A 79 -1.95 -4.08 -10.26
N ALA A 80 -1.20 -4.70 -11.18
CA ALA A 80 -1.57 -4.78 -12.59
C ALA A 80 -2.85 -5.62 -12.84
N PHE A 81 -3.31 -6.39 -11.84
CA PHE A 81 -4.47 -7.27 -11.92
C PHE A 81 -5.66 -6.71 -11.13
N PRO A 82 -6.89 -7.07 -11.51
CA PRO A 82 -8.10 -6.58 -10.84
C PRO A 82 -8.26 -7.15 -9.43
N GLU A 83 -8.94 -6.38 -8.56
CA GLU A 83 -9.13 -6.68 -7.13
C GLU A 83 -9.73 -8.08 -6.86
N HIS A 84 -10.69 -8.51 -7.68
CA HIS A 84 -11.38 -9.80 -7.48
C HIS A 84 -10.43 -11.01 -7.50
N MET A 85 -9.27 -10.89 -8.15
CA MET A 85 -8.27 -11.97 -8.17
C MET A 85 -7.58 -12.16 -6.82
N TYR A 86 -7.67 -11.19 -5.91
CA TYR A 86 -7.00 -11.17 -4.61
C TYR A 86 -7.95 -11.39 -3.43
N GLU A 87 -9.25 -11.61 -3.66
CA GLU A 87 -10.25 -11.79 -2.59
C GLU A 87 -9.90 -12.94 -1.63
N HIS A 88 -9.26 -13.98 -2.15
CA HIS A 88 -8.79 -15.13 -1.38
C HIS A 88 -7.72 -14.78 -0.31
N LEU A 89 -7.06 -13.63 -0.44
CA LEU A 89 -6.09 -13.15 0.56
C LEU A 89 -6.77 -12.59 1.81
N HIS A 90 -8.08 -12.34 1.73
CA HIS A 90 -8.90 -11.76 2.81
C HIS A 90 -8.35 -10.43 3.36
N LEU A 91 -7.69 -9.65 2.50
CA LEU A 91 -7.29 -8.28 2.80
C LEU A 91 -8.52 -7.37 2.72
N ARG A 92 -8.58 -6.36 3.59
CA ARG A 92 -9.67 -5.37 3.61
C ARG A 92 -9.11 -3.98 3.33
N PRO A 93 -8.67 -3.69 2.10
CA PRO A 93 -8.08 -2.41 1.78
C PRO A 93 -9.11 -1.28 1.83
N ILE A 94 -8.66 -0.07 2.18
CA ILE A 94 -9.48 1.14 2.04
C ILE A 94 -9.64 1.55 0.56
N ALA A 95 -8.70 1.13 -0.29
CA ALA A 95 -8.74 1.32 -1.72
C ALA A 95 -7.86 0.28 -2.42
N PHE A 96 -8.34 -0.18 -3.58
CA PHE A 96 -7.55 -0.97 -4.53
C PHE A 96 -7.29 -0.12 -5.78
N LEU A 97 -6.04 -0.02 -6.21
CA LEU A 97 -5.61 0.72 -7.38
C LEU A 97 -5.08 -0.23 -8.45
N THR A 98 -5.84 -0.42 -9.53
CA THR A 98 -5.35 -1.20 -10.68
C THR A 98 -4.39 -0.35 -11.51
N GLU A 99 -3.23 -0.88 -11.84
CA GLU A 99 -2.24 -0.24 -12.69
C GLU A 99 -2.71 -0.21 -14.16
N PRO A 100 -2.35 0.82 -14.95
CA PRO A 100 -1.53 1.97 -14.60
C PRO A 100 -2.25 2.98 -13.68
N ILE A 101 -1.54 3.47 -12.65
CA ILE A 101 -2.12 4.31 -11.60
C ILE A 101 -2.07 5.78 -12.01
N ALA A 102 -3.22 6.38 -12.30
CA ALA A 102 -3.32 7.82 -12.49
C ALA A 102 -3.23 8.57 -11.15
N PHE A 103 -2.59 9.75 -11.16
CA PHE A 103 -2.40 10.56 -9.94
C PHE A 103 -3.71 10.90 -9.21
N ASN A 104 -4.79 11.19 -9.95
CA ASN A 104 -6.09 11.46 -9.34
C ASN A 104 -6.67 10.24 -8.61
N LYS A 105 -6.46 9.01 -9.11
CA LYS A 105 -6.87 7.78 -8.42
C LYS A 105 -6.11 7.60 -7.11
N PHE A 106 -4.80 7.89 -7.12
CA PHE A 106 -3.98 7.93 -5.92
C PHE A 106 -4.50 8.97 -4.91
N GLN A 107 -4.79 10.19 -5.34
CA GLN A 107 -5.36 11.22 -4.47
C GLN A 107 -6.71 10.80 -3.87
N ASN A 108 -7.59 10.19 -4.66
CA ASN A 108 -8.87 9.69 -4.17
C ASN A 108 -8.69 8.58 -3.11
N ALA A 109 -7.70 7.70 -3.27
CA ALA A 109 -7.38 6.68 -2.28
C ALA A 109 -6.88 7.32 -0.96
N LEU A 110 -6.05 8.36 -1.04
CA LEU A 110 -5.64 9.13 0.14
C LEU A 110 -6.81 9.89 0.79
N GLN A 111 -7.78 10.37 0.01
CA GLN A 111 -8.97 10.99 0.58
C GLN A 111 -9.83 9.98 1.35
N LYS A 112 -9.96 8.75 0.83
CA LYS A 112 -10.62 7.65 1.57
C LYS A 112 -9.90 7.36 2.89
N TYR A 113 -8.55 7.35 2.87
CA TYR A 113 -7.75 7.22 4.10
C TYR A 113 -8.10 8.32 5.11
N ILE A 114 -8.06 9.60 4.70
CA ILE A 114 -8.40 10.73 5.59
C ILE A 114 -9.81 10.59 6.17
N ASN A 115 -10.79 10.24 5.33
CA ASN A 115 -12.18 10.08 5.76
C ASN A 115 -12.36 8.92 6.74
N SER A 116 -11.55 7.86 6.66
CA SER A 116 -11.61 6.73 7.59
C SER A 116 -11.07 7.05 8.99
N LYS A 117 -10.37 8.18 9.15
CA LYS A 117 -9.81 8.65 10.43
C LYS A 117 -10.66 9.76 11.09
N SER A 118 -11.75 10.18 10.45
CA SER A 118 -12.71 11.18 10.95
C SER A 118 -13.88 10.49 11.65
#